data_AF-A0A1M3MCR7-F1
#
_entry.id   AF-A0A1M3MCR7-F1
#
_cell.length_a   1.000
_cell.length_b   1.000
_cell.length_c   1.000
_cell.angle_alpha   90.00
_cell.angle_beta   90.00
_cell.angle_gamma   90.00
#
_symmetry.space_group_name_H-M   'P 1'
#
loop_
_entity.id
_entity.type
_entity.pdbx_description
1 polymer ?
#
loop_
_entity_poly.entity_id
_entity_poly.type
_entity_poly.pdbx_seq_one_letter_code
_entity_poly.pdbx_strand_id
1 'polypeptide(L)'
;MEQLNFIMRKVREILWSCKKFQYKVEIIPDNPDPDILIDNIVYVVGRKKYTKWAYLKCPCGCGDIIMLSLDKINYPSWSVRQDKFGKATISPSIDKLEGCRSHFFIKKGKLIWVKGDLWNTN
;
A
#
# COMPACT_ATOMS: atom_id res chain seq x y z
N MET A 1 41.07 1.32 -6.84
CA MET A 1 39.87 2.16 -6.56
C MET A 1 38.56 1.50 -7.02
N GLU A 2 38.40 0.17 -6.88
CA GLU A 2 37.18 -0.55 -7.31
C GLU A 2 36.28 -1.01 -6.17
N GLN A 3 36.82 -1.24 -4.97
CA GLN A 3 36.04 -1.78 -3.83
C GLN A 3 35.08 -0.76 -3.21
N LEU A 4 35.44 0.54 -3.22
CA LEU A 4 34.59 1.62 -2.72
C LEU A 4 33.29 1.74 -3.53
N ASN A 5 33.34 1.41 -4.82
CA ASN A 5 32.18 1.47 -5.73
C ASN A 5 31.21 0.30 -5.54
N PHE A 6 31.67 -0.89 -5.13
CA PHE A 6 30.81 -2.06 -4.90
C PHE A 6 29.94 -1.92 -3.64
N ILE A 7 30.53 -1.47 -2.54
CA ILE A 7 29.81 -1.24 -1.27
C ILE A 7 28.83 -0.09 -1.43
N MET A 8 29.25 1.02 -2.06
CA MET A 8 28.35 2.14 -2.33
C MET A 8 27.23 1.77 -3.31
N ARG A 9 27.49 0.91 -4.31
CA ARG A 9 26.46 0.35 -5.20
C ARG A 9 25.48 -0.55 -4.46
N LYS A 10 25.95 -1.44 -3.58
CA LYS A 10 25.06 -2.25 -2.72
C LYS A 10 24.27 -1.40 -1.73
N VAL A 11 24.89 -0.42 -1.08
CA VAL A 11 24.21 0.50 -0.17
C VAL A 11 23.16 1.33 -0.93
N ARG A 12 23.47 1.79 -2.14
CA ARG A 12 22.53 2.48 -3.03
C ARG A 12 21.40 1.56 -3.51
N GLU A 13 21.67 0.31 -3.90
CA GLU A 13 20.64 -0.68 -4.27
C GLU A 13 19.79 -1.10 -3.07
N ILE A 14 20.37 -1.21 -1.88
CA ILE A 14 19.66 -1.42 -0.60
C ILE A 14 18.79 -0.19 -0.28
N LEU A 15 19.31 1.03 -0.43
CA LEU A 15 18.57 2.28 -0.26
C LEU A 15 17.49 2.49 -1.34
N TRP A 16 17.71 2.01 -2.57
CA TRP A 16 16.75 2.05 -3.68
C TRP A 16 15.66 1.00 -3.51
N SER A 17 16.00 -0.21 -3.07
CA SER A 17 15.05 -1.23 -2.63
C SER A 17 14.21 -0.71 -1.44
N CYS A 18 14.82 0.05 -0.52
CA CYS A 18 14.11 0.75 0.56
C CYS A 18 13.18 1.90 0.12
N LYS A 19 13.34 2.45 -1.09
CA LYS A 19 12.46 3.49 -1.66
C LYS A 19 11.36 2.94 -2.59
N LYS A 20 11.53 1.73 -3.15
CA LYS A 20 10.59 1.13 -4.13
C LYS A 20 9.31 0.57 -3.48
N PHE A 21 9.31 0.28 -2.18
CA PHE A 21 8.18 -0.28 -1.44
C PHE A 21 7.61 0.67 -0.39
N GLN A 22 7.48 1.96 -0.71
CA GLN A 22 6.85 2.91 0.21
C GLN A 22 5.47 3.27 -0.28
N TYR A 23 4.47 2.57 0.26
CA TYR A 23 3.08 2.96 0.16
C TYR A 23 2.91 4.37 0.74
N LYS A 24 2.42 5.30 -0.08
CA LYS A 24 2.12 6.66 0.34
C LYS A 24 0.62 6.91 0.34
N VAL A 25 0.19 7.89 1.13
CA VAL A 25 -1.21 8.33 1.16
C VAL A 25 -1.35 9.55 0.27
N GLU A 26 -2.36 9.52 -0.60
CA GLU A 26 -2.84 10.68 -1.34
C GLU A 26 -4.31 10.91 -0.98
N ILE A 27 -4.68 12.14 -0.64
CA ILE A 27 -6.06 12.48 -0.27
C ILE A 27 -6.72 13.13 -1.47
N ILE A 28 -7.81 12.53 -1.93
CA ILE A 28 -8.57 12.99 -3.09
C ILE A 28 -10.02 13.32 -2.68
N PRO A 29 -10.65 14.31 -3.32
CA PRO A 29 -11.99 14.75 -2.91
C PRO A 29 -13.08 13.73 -3.26
N ASP A 30 -12.90 12.98 -4.35
CA ASP A 30 -13.91 12.14 -4.98
C ASP A 30 -13.33 10.77 -5.35
N ASN A 31 -14.20 9.83 -5.74
CA ASN A 31 -13.76 8.49 -6.12
C ASN A 31 -12.86 8.54 -7.37
N PRO A 32 -11.70 7.85 -7.37
CA PRO A 32 -10.80 7.84 -8.51
C PRO A 32 -11.37 6.97 -9.63
N ASP A 33 -10.95 7.26 -10.86
CA ASP A 33 -11.08 6.29 -11.96
C ASP A 33 -10.18 5.08 -11.68
N PRO A 34 -10.71 3.86 -11.65
CA PRO A 34 -9.95 2.62 -11.48
C PRO A 34 -8.66 2.51 -12.33
N ASP A 35 -8.70 2.94 -13.58
CA ASP A 35 -7.64 2.65 -14.54
C ASP A 35 -6.40 3.53 -14.32
N ILE A 36 -6.56 4.68 -13.64
CA ILE A 36 -5.48 5.65 -13.42
C ILE A 36 -4.76 5.46 -12.09
N LEU A 37 -5.15 4.50 -11.24
CA LEU A 37 -4.47 4.29 -9.97
C LEU A 37 -3.02 3.89 -10.18
N ILE A 38 -2.12 4.46 -9.39
CA ILE A 38 -0.69 4.16 -9.43
C ILE A 38 -0.32 3.15 -8.34
N ASP A 39 0.60 2.24 -8.64
CA ASP A 39 1.13 1.29 -7.67
C ASP A 39 1.74 2.00 -6.45
N ASN A 40 1.60 1.39 -5.28
CA ASN A 40 2.12 1.92 -4.02
C ASN A 40 1.53 3.29 -3.59
N ILE A 41 0.39 3.70 -4.14
CA ILE A 41 -0.39 4.83 -3.62
C ILE A 41 -1.69 4.31 -3.02
N VAL A 42 -2.00 4.81 -1.83
CA VAL A 42 -3.27 4.62 -1.13
C VAL A 42 -4.06 5.90 -1.26
N TYR A 43 -5.05 5.90 -2.15
CA TYR A 43 -5.93 7.03 -2.38
C TYR A 43 -7.04 7.05 -1.35
N VAL A 44 -7.01 8.01 -0.44
CA VAL A 44 -8.03 8.19 0.58
C VAL A 44 -9.04 9.22 0.08
N VAL A 45 -10.26 8.76 -0.17
CA VAL A 45 -11.37 9.63 -0.59
C VAL A 45 -11.93 10.34 0.62
N GLY A 46 -11.84 11.65 0.62
CA GLY A 46 -12.38 12.48 1.69
C GLY A 46 -11.79 13.88 1.75
N ARG A 47 -12.13 14.57 2.84
CA ARG A 47 -11.60 15.89 3.19
C ARG A 47 -11.00 15.84 4.59
N LYS A 48 -10.28 16.87 5.02
CA LYS A 48 -9.51 16.91 6.28
C LYS A 48 -10.22 16.37 7.54
N LYS A 49 -11.56 16.40 7.61
CA LYS A 49 -12.35 15.96 8.77
C LYS A 49 -13.10 14.64 8.58
N TYR A 50 -13.11 14.07 7.38
CA TYR A 50 -13.94 12.91 7.07
C TYR A 50 -13.40 12.13 5.88
N THR A 51 -13.25 10.81 6.06
CA THR A 51 -12.74 9.87 5.07
C THR A 51 -13.75 8.76 4.85
N LYS A 52 -14.06 8.44 3.59
CA LYS A 52 -15.05 7.40 3.23
C LYS A 52 -14.38 6.09 2.85
N TRP A 53 -13.45 6.18 1.92
CA TRP A 53 -12.90 5.03 1.22
C TRP A 53 -11.39 5.15 1.11
N ALA A 54 -10.71 4.00 1.03
CA ALA A 54 -9.35 3.92 0.55
C ALA A 54 -9.28 3.00 -0.66
N TYR A 55 -8.62 3.46 -1.72
CA TYR A 55 -8.36 2.69 -2.93
C TYR A 55 -6.86 2.45 -3.09
N LEU A 56 -6.50 1.25 -3.51
CA LEU A 56 -5.13 0.89 -3.88
C LEU A 56 -5.13 -0.27 -4.87
N LYS A 57 -4.13 -0.32 -5.74
CA LYS A 57 -3.87 -1.49 -6.56
C LYS A 57 -3.40 -2.66 -5.70
N CYS A 58 -3.84 -3.87 -6.03
CA CYS A 58 -3.45 -5.06 -5.32
C CYS A 58 -1.95 -5.32 -5.47
N PRO A 59 -1.19 -5.45 -4.37
CA PRO A 59 0.26 -5.63 -4.42
C PRO A 59 0.73 -6.95 -5.03
N CYS A 60 -0.15 -7.94 -5.24
CA CYS A 60 0.26 -9.22 -5.82
C CYS A 60 0.52 -9.14 -7.33
N GLY A 61 0.15 -8.03 -7.99
CA GLY A 61 0.32 -7.86 -9.43
C GLY A 61 -0.83 -8.36 -10.29
N CYS A 62 -1.95 -8.84 -9.71
CA CYS A 62 -3.11 -9.28 -10.48
C CYS A 62 -3.87 -8.16 -11.21
N GLY A 63 -3.57 -6.90 -10.91
CA GLY A 63 -4.23 -5.73 -11.49
C GLY A 63 -5.53 -5.30 -10.80
N ASP A 64 -6.07 -6.11 -9.88
CA ASP A 64 -7.28 -5.76 -9.14
C ASP A 64 -7.10 -4.51 -8.28
N ILE A 65 -8.20 -3.78 -8.08
CA ILE A 65 -8.26 -2.66 -7.16
C ILE A 65 -8.95 -3.10 -5.89
N ILE A 66 -8.32 -2.75 -4.77
CA ILE A 66 -8.85 -2.98 -3.43
C ILE A 66 -9.53 -1.69 -2.99
N MET A 67 -10.80 -1.78 -2.63
CA MET A 67 -11.57 -0.71 -2.03
C MET A 67 -11.87 -1.05 -0.57
N LEU A 68 -11.44 -0.20 0.36
CA LEU A 68 -11.62 -0.38 1.79
C LEU A 68 -12.58 0.67 2.34
N SER A 69 -13.54 0.25 3.15
CA SER A 69 -14.37 1.18 3.94
C SER A 69 -13.53 1.79 5.07
N LEU A 70 -13.59 3.12 5.21
CA LEU A 70 -13.00 3.86 6.33
C LEU A 70 -14.05 4.31 7.36
N ASP A 71 -15.26 3.81 7.23
CA ASP A 71 -16.35 4.07 8.16
C ASP A 71 -16.07 3.41 9.51
N LYS A 72 -16.02 4.20 10.58
CA LYS A 72 -15.72 3.69 11.94
C LYS A 72 -16.91 2.96 12.58
N ILE A 73 -18.10 3.06 12.01
CA ILE A 73 -19.32 2.51 12.59
C ILE A 73 -19.61 1.12 12.03
N ASN A 74 -19.47 0.96 10.71
CA ASN A 74 -19.80 -0.28 10.00
C ASN A 74 -18.58 -1.20 9.84
N TYR A 75 -18.79 -2.51 9.88
CA TYR A 75 -17.73 -3.52 9.69
C TYR A 75 -17.92 -4.28 8.37
N PRO A 76 -16.84 -4.72 7.70
CA PRO A 76 -15.44 -4.49 8.03
C PRO A 76 -15.00 -3.05 7.74
N SER A 77 -14.13 -2.50 8.58
CA SER A 77 -13.59 -1.15 8.43
C SER A 77 -12.09 -1.09 8.66
N TRP A 78 -11.46 -0.13 7.98
CA TRP A 78 -10.04 0.13 8.07
C TRP A 78 -9.77 1.56 8.52
N SER A 79 -8.59 1.74 9.07
CA SER A 79 -8.00 3.04 9.38
C SER A 79 -6.76 3.21 8.52
N VAL A 80 -6.63 4.38 7.89
CA VAL A 80 -5.44 4.78 7.16
C VAL A 80 -4.79 5.93 7.91
N ARG A 81 -3.52 5.76 8.27
CA ARG A 81 -2.70 6.81 8.89
C ARG A 81 -1.55 7.17 7.97
N GLN A 82 -1.29 8.47 7.85
CA GLN A 82 -0.15 9.01 7.14
C GLN A 82 0.89 9.49 8.15
N ASP A 83 2.16 9.07 8.00
CA ASP A 83 3.25 9.64 8.80
C ASP A 83 3.78 10.97 8.21
N LYS A 84 4.71 11.62 8.91
CA LYS A 84 5.31 12.90 8.47
C LYS A 84 6.04 12.85 7.13
N PHE A 85 6.33 11.65 6.61
CA PHE A 85 6.97 11.43 5.31
C PHE A 85 5.96 10.98 4.25
N GLY A 86 4.66 11.04 4.55
CA GLY A 86 3.58 10.65 3.66
C GLY A 86 3.30 9.15 3.63
N LYS A 87 3.95 8.33 4.47
CA LYS A 87 3.86 6.87 4.39
C LYS A 87 2.58 6.34 5.02
N ALA A 88 1.96 5.39 4.33
CA ALA A 88 0.70 4.78 4.75
C ALA A 88 0.92 3.74 5.87
N THR A 89 -0.01 3.70 6.80
CA THR A 89 -0.24 2.55 7.70
C THR A 89 -1.72 2.23 7.68
N ILE A 90 -2.07 1.00 7.34
CA ILE A 90 -3.44 0.51 7.25
C ILE A 90 -3.66 -0.55 8.33
N SER A 91 -4.76 -0.42 9.06
CA SER A 91 -5.19 -1.38 10.10
C SER A 91 -6.71 -1.58 10.05
N PRO A 92 -7.24 -2.81 10.17
CA PRO A 92 -6.51 -4.08 10.33
C PRO A 92 -5.81 -4.53 9.02
N SER A 93 -5.37 -5.79 8.95
CA SER A 93 -4.87 -6.37 7.69
C SER A 93 -5.90 -6.24 6.57
N ILE A 94 -5.41 -6.21 5.33
CA ILE A 94 -6.25 -6.27 4.15
C ILE A 94 -6.30 -7.72 3.73
N ASP A 95 -7.50 -8.29 3.79
CA ASP A 95 -7.79 -9.66 3.38
C ASP A 95 -8.80 -9.61 2.23
N LYS A 96 -8.37 -10.07 1.05
CA LYS A 96 -9.23 -10.14 -0.13
C LYS A 96 -9.81 -11.55 -0.16
N LEU A 97 -11.12 -11.70 0.06
CA LEU A 97 -11.73 -13.04 0.09
C LEU A 97 -11.92 -13.66 -1.32
N GLU A 98 -11.93 -12.83 -2.35
CA GLU A 98 -12.18 -13.22 -3.74
C GLU A 98 -11.04 -12.82 -4.69
N GLY A 99 -10.96 -13.46 -5.87
CA GLY A 99 -9.87 -13.24 -6.84
C GLY A 99 -8.53 -13.79 -6.35
N CYS A 100 -7.46 -12.97 -6.35
CA CYS A 100 -6.09 -13.38 -5.99
C CYS A 100 -5.90 -13.80 -4.52
N ARG A 101 -6.90 -13.60 -3.65
CA ARG A 101 -6.85 -13.93 -2.23
C ARG A 101 -5.65 -13.38 -1.46
N SER A 102 -5.20 -12.18 -1.84
CA SER A 102 -4.06 -11.52 -1.21
C SER A 102 -4.37 -11.15 0.24
N HIS A 103 -3.51 -11.56 1.18
CA HIS A 103 -3.59 -11.14 2.59
C HIS A 103 -2.29 -10.49 3.06
N PHE A 104 -2.38 -9.23 3.45
CA PHE A 104 -1.19 -8.43 3.79
C PHE A 104 -1.49 -7.27 4.74
N PHE A 105 -0.42 -6.69 5.26
CA PHE A 105 -0.42 -5.43 5.99
C PHE A 105 0.34 -4.36 5.21
N ILE A 106 -0.07 -3.10 5.35
CA ILE A 106 0.75 -1.94 5.00
C ILE A 106 1.08 -1.20 6.30
N LYS A 107 2.36 -1.13 6.68
CA LYS A 107 2.81 -0.47 7.91
C LYS A 107 4.02 0.42 7.66
N LYS A 108 3.90 1.71 7.98
CA LYS A 108 4.95 2.73 7.75
C LYS A 108 5.48 2.69 6.31
N GLY A 109 4.56 2.54 5.37
CA GLY A 109 4.79 2.43 3.93
C GLY A 109 5.19 1.03 3.46
N LYS A 110 5.54 0.10 4.35
CA LYS A 110 6.00 -1.24 3.95
C LYS A 110 4.85 -2.20 3.75
N LEU A 111 4.89 -2.93 2.65
CA LEU A 111 4.07 -4.13 2.42
C LEU A 111 4.63 -5.31 3.21
N ILE A 112 3.78 -6.00 3.98
CA ILE A 112 4.14 -7.15 4.80
C ILE A 112 3.10 -8.24 4.55
N TRP A 113 3.48 -9.29 3.84
CA TRP A 113 2.62 -10.45 3.59
C TRP A 113 2.39 -11.27 4.86
N VAL A 114 1.19 -11.83 4.99
CA VAL A 114 0.91 -12.80 6.05
C VAL A 114 1.46 -14.17 5.60
N LYS A 115 2.03 -14.93 6.54
CA LYS A 115 2.58 -16.26 6.23
C LYS A 115 1.45 -17.22 5.87
N GLY A 116 1.43 -17.67 4.62
CA GLY A 116 0.42 -18.59 4.08
C GLY A 116 0.01 -18.26 2.64
N ASP A 117 0.17 -17.01 2.22
CA ASP A 117 -0.48 -16.47 1.02
C ASP A 117 0.47 -16.19 -0.15
N LEU A 118 1.59 -16.93 -0.25
CA LEU A 118 2.51 -16.86 -1.39
C LEU A 118 1.96 -17.63 -2.60
N TRP A 119 0.88 -17.14 -3.20
CA TRP A 119 0.48 -17.59 -4.53
C TRP A 119 0.94 -16.56 -5.57
N ASN A 120 1.98 -16.95 -6.31
CA ASN A 120 2.51 -16.34 -7.53
C ASN A 120 3.59 -15.26 -7.36
N THR A 121 4.83 -15.72 -7.16
CA THR A 121 5.97 -15.19 -7.92
C THR A 121 6.37 -16.25 -8.94
N ASN A 122 5.70 -16.27 -10.09
CA ASN A 122 6.18 -16.93 -11.30
C ASN A 122 6.55 -15.83 -12.30
#